data_AF-A0A430FAX2-F1
#
_entry.id   AF-A0A430FAX2-F1
#
_cell.length_a   1.000
_cell.length_b   1.000
_cell.length_c   1.000
_cell.angle_alpha   90.00
_cell.angle_beta   90.00
_cell.angle_gamma   90.00
#
_symmetry.space_group_name_H-M   'P 1'
#
loop_
_entity.id
_entity.type
_entity.pdbx_description
1 polymer ?
#
loop_
_entity_poly.entity_id
_entity_poly.type
_entity_poly.pdbx_seq_one_letter_code
_entity_poly.pdbx_strand_id
1 'polypeptide(L)'
;MMAGQENGVDARGTAGASRAGTERIRDEIAAQAHNASVRAQARRTQRLVEEDNRFGYDRHATNRALRIANGVAIIILGFAAGRLLQALPERNTADVQEVISGLDRLIGLMTKDLVELPHLQRHPESFIVEIVAILVGYTLLKRTHEDTLEYATAFNRIEQFYTAAQRRQGWLRCAALVMLGTAVILITHGSLLACGYAISDDIAAGIAQTSIAMGVWCYVFGGLYATRTDLFLYNFRALRNVNVYELGKSETDERREMRLGEKKLCDLSSSLTGFAVAIGVLGALGMYFLPGFRSPYFWLPLVATAVVALMLRWLVIRVARRRYEPDFD
;
A
#
# COMPACT_ATOMS: atom_id res chain seq x y z
N MET A 1 68.30 -6.49 -84.23
CA MET A 1 67.73 -7.71 -83.63
C MET A 1 66.46 -7.30 -82.89
N MET A 2 65.37 -8.04 -83.14
CA MET A 2 64.00 -7.79 -82.67
C MET A 2 63.80 -8.05 -81.16
N ALA A 3 62.59 -7.65 -80.72
CA ALA A 3 61.83 -8.05 -79.53
C ALA A 3 62.20 -7.31 -78.23
N GLY A 4 61.27 -6.87 -77.40
CA GLY A 4 59.82 -7.05 -77.37
C GLY A 4 59.22 -6.26 -76.22
N GLN A 5 57.92 -6.06 -76.34
CA GLN A 5 56.94 -5.35 -75.51
C GLN A 5 56.86 -5.83 -74.04
N GLU A 6 56.61 -4.93 -73.09
CA GLU A 6 55.70 -5.23 -71.95
C GLU A 6 55.15 -3.96 -71.28
N ASN A 7 53.82 -3.87 -71.27
CA ASN A 7 53.03 -2.82 -70.63
C ASN A 7 53.01 -3.02 -69.10
N GLY A 8 53.60 -2.08 -68.36
CA GLY A 8 53.42 -1.99 -66.90
C GLY A 8 52.09 -1.35 -66.55
N VAL A 9 51.04 -2.15 -66.36
CA VAL A 9 49.77 -1.72 -65.78
C VAL A 9 49.93 -1.52 -64.26
N ASP A 10 49.58 -0.32 -63.79
CA ASP A 10 49.62 0.11 -62.39
C ASP A 10 48.77 -0.79 -61.46
N ALA A 11 49.43 -1.73 -60.78
CA ALA A 11 48.84 -2.58 -59.74
C ALA A 11 48.82 -1.96 -58.34
N ARG A 12 49.00 -0.63 -58.21
CA ARG A 12 49.07 0.06 -56.90
C ARG A 12 47.76 0.70 -56.42
N GLY A 13 46.73 0.80 -57.28
CA GLY A 13 45.46 1.47 -56.93
C GLY A 13 44.41 0.60 -56.23
N THR A 14 44.42 -0.72 -56.41
CA THR A 14 43.34 -1.62 -55.92
C THR A 14 43.57 -2.15 -54.51
N ALA A 15 44.82 -2.23 -54.05
CA ALA A 15 45.16 -2.72 -52.72
C ALA A 15 44.76 -1.74 -51.60
N GLY A 16 44.82 -0.43 -51.86
CA GLY A 16 44.48 0.61 -50.87
C GLY A 16 42.98 0.69 -50.57
N ALA A 17 42.13 0.58 -51.60
CA ALA A 17 40.68 0.64 -51.44
C ALA A 17 40.11 -0.62 -50.76
N SER A 18 40.68 -1.79 -51.04
CA SER A 18 40.31 -3.06 -50.38
C SER A 18 40.68 -3.05 -48.89
N ARG A 19 41.87 -2.53 -48.54
CA ARG A 19 42.29 -2.37 -47.13
C ARG A 19 41.38 -1.43 -46.35
N ALA A 20 41.03 -0.28 -46.94
CA ALA A 20 40.14 0.70 -46.30
C ALA A 20 38.72 0.16 -46.05
N GLY A 21 38.17 -0.63 -46.99
CA GLY A 21 36.88 -1.30 -46.80
C GLY A 21 36.91 -2.38 -45.71
N THR A 22 38.02 -3.12 -45.61
CA THR A 22 38.20 -4.18 -44.61
C THR A 22 38.37 -3.61 -43.20
N GLU A 23 39.06 -2.48 -43.06
CA GLU A 23 39.19 -1.75 -41.79
C GLU A 23 37.85 -1.19 -41.32
N ARG A 24 37.06 -0.59 -42.23
CA ARG A 24 35.73 -0.08 -41.89
C ARG A 24 34.76 -1.15 -41.39
N ILE A 25 34.78 -2.34 -42.01
CA ILE A 25 33.95 -3.48 -41.57
C ILE A 25 34.41 -3.99 -40.20
N ARG A 26 35.74 -4.02 -39.96
CA ARG A 26 36.30 -4.41 -38.66
C ARG A 26 35.86 -3.45 -37.55
N ASP A 27 35.84 -2.15 -37.83
CA ASP A 27 35.41 -1.13 -36.87
C ASP A 27 33.91 -1.20 -36.58
N GLU A 28 33.07 -1.45 -37.58
CA GLU A 28 31.63 -1.65 -37.40
C GLU A 28 31.32 -2.90 -36.56
N ILE A 29 32.04 -4.00 -36.80
CA ILE A 29 31.92 -5.23 -36.00
C ILE A 29 32.39 -5.00 -34.56
N ALA A 30 33.50 -4.27 -34.38
CA ALA A 30 34.00 -3.93 -33.04
C ALA A 30 33.02 -3.03 -32.28
N ALA A 31 32.41 -2.04 -32.95
CA ALA A 31 31.39 -1.17 -32.37
C ALA A 31 30.12 -1.94 -32.01
N GLN A 32 29.67 -2.88 -32.86
CA GLN A 32 28.54 -3.75 -32.55
C GLN A 32 28.82 -4.69 -31.38
N ALA A 33 30.01 -5.28 -31.32
CA ALA A 33 30.45 -6.13 -30.22
C ALA A 33 30.54 -5.35 -28.90
N HIS A 34 31.04 -4.12 -28.93
CA HIS A 34 31.06 -3.21 -27.79
C HIS A 34 29.64 -2.84 -27.32
N ASN A 35 28.73 -2.50 -28.24
CA ASN A 35 27.34 -2.19 -27.90
C ASN A 35 26.57 -3.42 -27.37
N ALA A 36 26.94 -4.62 -27.80
CA ALA A 36 26.38 -5.87 -27.28
C ALA A 36 26.93 -6.19 -25.89
N SER A 37 28.22 -5.99 -25.65
CA SER A 37 28.84 -6.21 -24.34
C SER A 37 28.34 -5.22 -23.29
N VAL A 38 28.15 -3.94 -23.66
CA VAL A 38 27.52 -2.92 -22.81
C VAL A 38 26.08 -3.30 -22.45
N ARG A 39 25.28 -3.79 -23.41
CA ARG A 39 23.92 -4.27 -23.14
C ARG A 39 23.89 -5.53 -22.26
N ALA A 40 24.83 -6.45 -22.44
CA ALA A 40 24.97 -7.64 -21.61
C ALA A 40 25.42 -7.28 -20.19
N GLN A 41 26.35 -6.35 -20.04
CA GLN A 41 26.79 -5.82 -18.75
C GLN A 41 25.65 -5.10 -18.04
N ALA A 42 24.87 -4.26 -18.73
CA ALA A 42 23.69 -3.59 -18.19
C ALA A 42 22.65 -4.60 -17.68
N ARG A 43 22.36 -5.67 -18.44
CA ARG A 43 21.47 -6.75 -18.02
C ARG A 43 22.03 -7.54 -16.84
N ARG A 44 23.35 -7.73 -16.77
CA ARG A 44 24.02 -8.41 -15.66
C ARG A 44 24.00 -7.56 -14.40
N THR A 45 24.25 -6.25 -14.48
CA THR A 45 24.05 -5.32 -13.36
C THR A 45 22.58 -5.23 -12.96
N GLN A 46 21.62 -5.27 -13.89
CA GLN A 46 20.20 -5.32 -13.56
C GLN A 46 19.82 -6.60 -12.81
N ARG A 47 20.32 -7.77 -13.25
CA ARG A 47 20.13 -9.03 -12.54
C ARG A 47 20.82 -9.05 -11.18
N LEU A 48 22.03 -8.51 -11.09
CA LEU A 48 22.72 -8.35 -9.81
C LEU A 48 22.02 -7.35 -8.90
N VAL A 49 21.30 -6.35 -9.41
CA VAL A 49 20.44 -5.44 -8.62
C VAL A 49 19.11 -6.11 -8.24
N GLU A 50 18.60 -7.03 -9.06
CA GLU A 50 17.44 -7.88 -8.71
C GLU A 50 17.81 -8.95 -7.66
N GLU A 51 19.05 -9.46 -7.68
CA GLU A 51 19.59 -10.41 -6.69
C GLU A 51 20.14 -9.71 -5.43
N ASP A 52 20.67 -8.48 -5.55
CA ASP A 52 21.18 -7.66 -4.44
C ASP A 52 20.03 -6.91 -3.77
N ASN A 53 19.24 -7.71 -3.08
CA ASN A 53 18.14 -7.40 -2.17
C ASN A 53 18.64 -6.60 -0.95
N ARG A 54 19.32 -5.45 -1.14
CA ARG A 54 20.30 -4.88 -0.19
C ARG A 54 19.86 -4.74 1.27
N PHE A 55 18.55 -4.67 1.54
CA PHE A 55 18.00 -4.76 2.91
C PHE A 55 16.68 -5.55 2.99
N GLY A 56 16.33 -6.35 1.97
CA GLY A 56 15.05 -7.06 1.91
C GLY A 56 13.81 -6.16 1.80
N TYR A 57 13.98 -4.87 1.50
CA TYR A 57 12.92 -3.86 1.54
C TYR A 57 11.73 -4.20 0.65
N ASP A 58 11.98 -4.60 -0.59
CA ASP A 58 10.89 -4.88 -1.54
C ASP A 58 9.99 -6.03 -1.07
N ARG A 59 10.63 -7.08 -0.55
CA ARG A 59 9.93 -8.22 0.06
C ARG A 59 9.20 -7.81 1.33
N HIS A 60 9.83 -7.02 2.20
CA HIS A 60 9.21 -6.49 3.42
C HIS A 60 7.96 -5.65 3.08
N ALA A 61 8.09 -4.67 2.19
CA ALA A 61 7.02 -3.77 1.80
C ALA A 61 5.86 -4.50 1.08
N THR A 62 6.17 -5.48 0.22
CA THR A 62 5.15 -6.29 -0.46
C THR A 62 4.41 -7.20 0.52
N ASN A 63 5.12 -7.86 1.45
CA ASN A 63 4.50 -8.68 2.49
C ASN A 63 3.64 -7.83 3.42
N ARG A 64 4.10 -6.63 3.78
CA ARG A 64 3.34 -5.66 4.55
C ARG A 64 2.05 -5.25 3.83
N ALA A 65 2.12 -4.96 2.54
CA ALA A 65 0.94 -4.63 1.73
C ALA A 65 -0.10 -5.78 1.74
N LEU A 66 0.35 -7.02 1.53
CA LEU A 66 -0.51 -8.20 1.56
C LEU A 66 -1.14 -8.43 2.93
N ARG A 67 -0.35 -8.37 4.01
CA ARG A 67 -0.85 -8.64 5.36
C ARG A 67 -1.85 -7.58 5.83
N ILE A 68 -1.61 -6.30 5.51
CA ILE A 68 -2.58 -5.23 5.83
C ILE A 68 -3.87 -5.44 5.04
N ALA A 69 -3.78 -5.71 3.73
CA ALA A 69 -4.96 -5.98 2.91
C ALA A 69 -5.75 -7.19 3.41
N ASN A 70 -5.07 -8.30 3.72
CA ASN A 70 -5.68 -9.49 4.31
C ASN A 70 -6.33 -9.20 5.66
N GLY A 71 -5.65 -8.46 6.55
CA GLY A 71 -6.18 -8.13 7.87
C GLY A 71 -7.47 -7.33 7.79
N VAL A 72 -7.52 -6.30 6.93
CA VAL A 72 -8.74 -5.52 6.71
C VAL A 72 -9.83 -6.36 6.04
N ALA A 73 -9.50 -7.15 5.01
CA ALA A 73 -10.48 -7.96 4.31
C ALA A 73 -11.08 -9.06 5.20
N ILE A 74 -10.29 -9.72 6.05
CA ILE A 74 -10.77 -10.73 7.00
C ILE A 74 -11.83 -10.15 7.94
N ILE A 75 -11.61 -8.92 8.43
CA ILE A 75 -12.59 -8.25 9.31
C ILE A 75 -13.92 -8.06 8.56
N ILE A 76 -13.88 -7.51 7.34
CA ILE A 76 -15.09 -7.27 6.53
C ILE A 76 -15.76 -8.59 6.14
N LEU A 77 -14.98 -9.62 5.79
CA LEU A 77 -15.49 -10.96 5.49
C LEU A 77 -16.14 -11.62 6.72
N GLY A 78 -15.67 -11.33 7.93
CA GLY A 78 -16.32 -11.75 9.17
C GLY A 78 -17.75 -11.24 9.28
N PHE A 79 -17.94 -9.93 9.04
CA PHE A 79 -19.28 -9.33 8.99
C PHE A 79 -20.12 -9.89 7.85
N ALA A 80 -19.54 -10.09 6.67
CA ALA A 80 -20.23 -10.71 5.53
C ALA A 80 -20.69 -12.14 5.84
N ALA A 81 -19.84 -12.95 6.48
CA ALA A 81 -20.18 -14.29 6.92
C ALA A 81 -21.24 -14.27 8.02
N GLY A 82 -21.17 -13.32 8.96
CA GLY A 82 -22.21 -13.08 9.97
C GLY A 82 -23.59 -12.84 9.34
N ARG A 83 -23.66 -11.99 8.31
CA ARG A 83 -24.89 -11.74 7.53
C ARG A 83 -25.40 -12.98 6.79
N LEU A 84 -24.51 -13.76 6.18
CA LEU A 84 -24.90 -15.00 5.53
C LEU A 84 -25.42 -16.05 6.52
N LEU A 85 -24.86 -16.11 7.73
CA LEU A 85 -25.34 -17.00 8.79
C LEU A 85 -26.73 -16.61 9.31
N GLN A 86 -27.04 -15.31 9.34
CA GLN A 86 -28.39 -14.83 9.69
C GLN A 86 -29.47 -15.29 8.70
N ALA A 87 -29.09 -15.70 7.48
CA ALA A 87 -30.02 -16.28 6.52
C ALA A 87 -30.36 -17.76 6.79
N LEU A 88 -29.65 -18.43 7.69
CA LEU A 88 -29.94 -19.81 8.07
C LEU A 88 -31.12 -19.86 9.06
N PRO A 89 -31.87 -20.98 9.12
CA PRO A 89 -32.94 -21.13 10.10
C PRO A 89 -32.40 -20.98 11.52
N GLU A 90 -33.14 -20.27 12.38
CA GLU A 90 -32.79 -20.07 13.80
C GLU A 90 -32.47 -21.42 14.48
N ARG A 91 -31.21 -21.62 14.85
CA ARG A 91 -30.76 -22.77 15.65
C ARG A 91 -30.52 -22.30 17.08
N ASN A 92 -31.60 -22.25 17.85
CA ASN A 92 -31.55 -21.85 19.25
C ASN A 92 -31.17 -23.05 20.13
N THR A 93 -29.88 -23.31 20.32
CA THR A 93 -29.39 -24.33 21.27
C THR A 93 -29.03 -23.67 22.61
N ALA A 94 -29.38 -24.31 23.71
CA ALA A 94 -29.15 -23.79 25.07
C ALA A 94 -27.66 -23.47 25.33
N ASP A 95 -26.75 -24.30 24.82
CA ASP A 95 -25.30 -24.11 24.97
C ASP A 95 -24.80 -22.81 24.36
N VAL A 96 -25.42 -22.39 23.26
CA VAL A 96 -25.01 -21.20 22.52
C VAL A 96 -25.52 -19.93 23.19
N GLN A 97 -26.70 -19.97 23.81
CA GLN A 97 -27.20 -18.88 24.66
C GLN A 97 -26.32 -18.66 25.88
N GLU A 98 -25.81 -19.74 26.50
CA GLU A 98 -24.91 -19.66 27.64
C GLU A 98 -23.58 -18.99 27.27
N VAL A 99 -23.03 -19.28 26.07
CA VAL A 99 -21.82 -18.63 25.56
C VAL A 99 -22.03 -17.13 25.33
N ILE A 100 -23.19 -16.72 24.77
CA ILE A 100 -23.51 -15.29 24.62
C ILE A 100 -23.66 -14.63 25.99
N SER A 101 -24.40 -15.25 26.92
CA SER A 101 -24.58 -14.74 28.27
C SER A 101 -23.24 -14.52 28.98
N GLY A 102 -22.30 -15.45 28.82
CA GLY A 102 -20.94 -15.33 29.31
C GLY A 102 -20.16 -14.17 28.66
N LEU A 103 -20.27 -13.98 27.34
CA LEU A 103 -19.65 -12.87 26.60
C LEU A 103 -20.25 -11.52 26.97
N ASP A 104 -21.58 -11.42 27.06
CA ASP A 104 -22.31 -10.22 27.44
C ASP A 104 -21.91 -9.78 28.85
N ARG A 105 -21.82 -10.74 29.79
CA ARG A 105 -21.32 -10.50 31.14
C ARG A 105 -19.85 -10.07 31.16
N LEU A 106 -18.99 -10.66 30.33
CA LEU A 106 -17.58 -10.25 30.22
C LEU A 106 -17.45 -8.83 29.65
N ILE A 107 -18.25 -8.50 28.64
CA ILE A 107 -18.27 -7.16 28.02
C ILE A 107 -18.80 -6.14 29.03
N GLY A 108 -19.92 -6.42 29.71
CA GLY A 108 -20.48 -5.57 30.77
C GLY A 108 -19.48 -5.33 31.91
N LEU A 109 -18.74 -6.36 32.33
CA LEU A 109 -17.65 -6.22 33.31
C LEU A 109 -16.51 -5.32 32.80
N MET A 110 -16.14 -5.42 31.53
CA MET A 110 -15.09 -4.56 30.94
C MET A 110 -15.56 -3.13 30.69
N THR A 111 -16.85 -2.92 30.39
CA THR A 111 -17.44 -1.61 30.10
C THR A 111 -18.11 -0.96 31.31
N LYS A 112 -18.07 -1.58 32.49
CA LYS A 112 -18.78 -1.11 33.70
C LYS A 112 -20.26 -0.81 33.44
N ASP A 113 -20.94 -1.69 32.72
CA ASP A 113 -22.36 -1.57 32.35
C ASP A 113 -22.73 -0.29 31.57
N LEU A 114 -21.75 0.42 30.99
CA LEU A 114 -21.99 1.62 30.16
C LEU A 114 -22.58 1.30 28.78
N VAL A 115 -22.57 0.02 28.39
CA VAL A 115 -23.02 -0.44 27.07
C VAL A 115 -24.03 -1.57 27.28
N GLU A 116 -25.32 -1.23 27.19
CA GLU A 116 -26.38 -2.23 27.04
C GLU A 116 -26.32 -2.78 25.61
N LEU A 117 -25.92 -4.04 25.47
CA LEU A 117 -26.00 -4.75 24.19
C LEU A 117 -27.48 -5.06 23.88
N PRO A 118 -27.96 -4.89 22.64
CA PRO A 118 -29.33 -5.19 22.29
C PRO A 118 -29.67 -6.64 22.66
N HIS A 119 -30.61 -6.82 23.58
CA HIS A 119 -31.09 -8.14 23.96
C HIS A 119 -31.82 -8.76 22.76
N LEU A 120 -31.45 -9.99 22.42
CA LEU A 120 -31.80 -10.76 21.22
C LEU A 120 -30.97 -10.48 19.96
N GLN A 121 -29.73 -10.98 19.96
CA GLN A 121 -29.09 -11.40 18.72
C GLN A 121 -29.71 -12.73 18.30
N ARG A 122 -30.57 -12.72 17.27
CA ARG A 122 -31.31 -13.92 16.80
C ARG A 122 -30.39 -15.08 16.37
N HIS A 123 -29.15 -14.75 15.99
CA HIS A 123 -28.13 -15.68 15.53
C HIS A 123 -26.82 -15.49 16.30
N PRO A 124 -26.69 -16.14 17.47
CA PRO A 124 -25.46 -16.15 18.27
C PRO A 124 -24.18 -16.47 17.47
N GLU A 125 -24.31 -17.41 16.54
CA GLU A 125 -23.23 -17.91 15.69
C GLU A 125 -22.67 -16.81 14.79
N SER A 126 -23.52 -15.88 14.34
CA SER A 126 -23.09 -14.73 13.53
C SER A 126 -22.16 -13.82 14.33
N PHE A 127 -22.47 -13.58 15.60
CA PHE A 127 -21.67 -12.76 16.50
C PHE A 127 -20.30 -13.37 16.79
N ILE A 128 -20.27 -14.68 17.06
CA ILE A 128 -19.02 -15.40 17.34
C ILE A 128 -18.10 -15.31 16.12
N VAL A 129 -18.63 -15.50 14.91
CA VAL A 129 -17.86 -15.38 13.66
C VAL A 129 -17.34 -13.96 13.45
N GLU A 130 -18.14 -12.93 13.72
CA GLU A 130 -17.72 -11.53 13.65
C GLU A 130 -16.58 -11.23 14.62
N ILE A 131 -16.71 -11.62 15.89
CA ILE A 131 -15.66 -11.41 16.90
C ILE A 131 -14.37 -12.15 16.52
N VAL A 132 -14.47 -13.41 16.11
CA VAL A 132 -13.30 -14.21 15.71
C VAL A 132 -12.58 -13.55 14.53
N ALA A 133 -13.32 -13.08 13.53
CA ALA A 133 -12.75 -12.38 12.39
C ALA A 133 -12.09 -11.05 12.79
N ILE A 134 -12.71 -10.28 13.69
CA ILE A 134 -12.11 -9.07 14.26
C ILE A 134 -10.79 -9.40 14.97
N LEU A 135 -10.77 -10.42 15.82
CA LEU A 135 -9.57 -10.83 16.57
C LEU A 135 -8.44 -11.30 15.66
N VAL A 136 -8.75 -12.12 14.66
CA VAL A 136 -7.77 -12.61 13.66
C VAL A 136 -7.24 -11.45 12.83
N GLY A 137 -8.12 -10.60 12.31
CA GLY A 137 -7.74 -9.43 11.51
C GLY A 137 -6.90 -8.44 12.32
N TYR A 138 -7.32 -8.10 13.54
CA TYR A 138 -6.57 -7.25 14.45
C TYR A 138 -5.19 -7.82 14.77
N THR A 139 -5.08 -9.11 15.08
CA THR A 139 -3.79 -9.76 15.38
C THR A 139 -2.83 -9.67 14.19
N LEU A 140 -3.34 -9.89 12.97
CA LEU A 140 -2.53 -9.76 11.75
C LEU A 140 -2.06 -8.31 11.52
N LEU A 141 -2.95 -7.33 11.73
CA LEU A 141 -2.62 -5.91 11.61
C LEU A 141 -1.62 -5.46 12.67
N LYS A 142 -1.80 -5.89 13.91
CA LYS A 142 -0.90 -5.59 15.04
C LYS A 142 0.51 -6.12 14.78
N ARG A 143 0.64 -7.39 14.43
CA ARG A 143 1.95 -7.98 14.07
C ARG A 143 2.60 -7.25 12.90
N THR A 144 1.82 -6.92 11.87
CA THR A 144 2.37 -6.18 10.72
C THR A 144 2.84 -4.78 11.09
N HIS A 145 2.17 -4.12 12.03
CA HIS A 145 2.60 -2.83 12.56
C HIS A 145 3.92 -2.95 13.35
N GLU A 146 4.02 -3.95 14.23
CA GLU A 146 5.24 -4.25 14.99
C GLU A 146 6.42 -4.54 14.06
N ASP A 147 6.24 -5.45 13.08
CA ASP A 147 7.26 -5.78 12.06
C ASP A 147 7.71 -4.52 11.28
N THR A 148 6.78 -3.62 10.95
CA THR A 148 7.10 -2.36 10.25
C THR A 148 7.91 -1.42 11.13
N LEU A 149 7.58 -1.36 12.43
CA LEU A 149 8.26 -0.49 13.39
C LEU A 149 9.69 -0.99 13.65
N GLU A 150 9.87 -2.30 13.82
CA GLU A 150 11.18 -2.93 13.95
C GLU A 150 12.03 -2.67 12.70
N TYR A 151 11.48 -2.91 11.51
CA TYR A 151 12.19 -2.65 10.25
C TYR A 151 12.59 -1.18 10.09
N ALA A 152 11.68 -0.24 10.39
CA ALA A 152 11.96 1.19 10.29
C ALA A 152 12.97 1.69 11.34
N THR A 153 13.09 0.98 12.47
CA THR A 153 14.11 1.27 13.48
C THR A 153 15.49 0.77 13.02
N ALA A 154 15.56 -0.41 12.40
CA ALA A 154 16.79 -0.96 11.85
C ALA A 154 17.28 -0.20 10.60
N PHE A 155 16.35 0.18 9.71
CA PHE A 155 16.63 0.81 8.42
C PHE A 155 15.94 2.17 8.33
N ASN A 156 16.41 3.14 9.10
CA ASN A 156 15.77 4.45 9.20
C ASN A 156 15.86 5.31 7.92
N ARG A 157 16.74 4.96 6.98
CA ARG A 157 16.87 5.63 5.69
C ARG A 157 17.34 4.64 4.61
N ILE A 158 16.71 4.70 3.45
CA ILE A 158 17.02 3.88 2.28
C ILE A 158 17.27 4.82 1.09
N GLU A 159 18.35 4.56 0.37
CA GLU A 159 18.70 5.29 -0.84
C GLU A 159 17.78 4.92 -2.02
N GLN A 160 17.58 5.85 -2.94
CA GLN A 160 16.71 5.63 -4.09
C GLN A 160 17.32 4.60 -5.05
N PHE A 161 16.78 3.38 -5.07
CA PHE A 161 17.18 2.34 -6.02
C PHE A 161 16.11 2.02 -7.08
N TYR A 162 14.85 2.48 -6.91
CA TYR A 162 13.83 2.30 -7.93
C TYR A 162 13.98 3.30 -9.07
N THR A 163 13.91 2.79 -10.29
CA THR A 163 13.84 3.61 -11.51
C THR A 163 12.46 4.25 -11.69
N ALA A 164 12.39 5.35 -12.45
CA ALA A 164 11.11 5.99 -12.81
C ALA A 164 10.13 5.04 -13.50
N ALA A 165 10.64 4.11 -14.34
CA ALA A 165 9.84 3.08 -14.99
C ALA A 165 9.20 2.11 -13.98
N GLN A 166 9.94 1.66 -12.97
CA GLN A 166 9.42 0.80 -11.92
C GLN A 166 8.37 1.50 -11.04
N ARG A 167 8.58 2.80 -10.72
CA ARG A 167 7.57 3.62 -10.02
C ARG A 167 6.27 3.67 -10.82
N ARG A 168 6.36 4.01 -12.12
CA ARG A 168 5.20 4.05 -13.02
C ARG A 168 4.49 2.70 -13.09
N GLN A 169 5.23 1.59 -13.18
CA GLN A 169 4.65 0.26 -13.22
C GLN A 169 3.90 -0.09 -11.92
N GLY A 170 4.42 0.31 -10.76
CA GLY A 170 3.75 0.17 -9.47
C GLY A 170 2.39 0.88 -9.45
N TRP A 171 2.35 2.13 -9.91
CA TRP A 171 1.11 2.91 -10.01
C TRP A 171 0.12 2.39 -11.05
N LEU A 172 0.60 1.88 -12.19
CA LEU A 172 -0.25 1.23 -13.19
C LEU A 172 -0.93 -0.03 -12.61
N ARG A 173 -0.20 -0.84 -11.84
CA ARG A 173 -0.78 -2.01 -11.15
C ARG A 173 -1.79 -1.59 -10.09
N CYS A 174 -1.52 -0.53 -9.34
CA CYS A 174 -2.48 0.05 -8.41
C CYS A 174 -3.76 0.50 -9.11
N ALA A 175 -3.65 1.25 -10.21
CA ALA A 175 -4.81 1.67 -11.00
C ALA A 175 -5.61 0.47 -11.52
N ALA A 176 -4.94 -0.57 -12.03
CA ALA A 176 -5.61 -1.80 -12.47
C ALA A 176 -6.36 -2.50 -11.33
N LEU A 177 -5.77 -2.60 -10.13
CA LEU A 177 -6.42 -3.17 -8.96
C LEU A 177 -7.60 -2.32 -8.48
N VAL A 178 -7.48 -0.99 -8.49
CA VAL A 178 -8.58 -0.09 -8.15
C VAL A 178 -9.72 -0.26 -9.14
N MET A 179 -9.44 -0.30 -10.44
CA MET A 179 -10.47 -0.54 -11.46
C MET A 179 -11.14 -1.91 -11.28
N LEU A 180 -10.36 -2.95 -11.00
CA LEU A 180 -10.87 -4.30 -10.72
C LEU A 180 -11.79 -4.31 -9.49
N GLY A 181 -11.34 -3.74 -8.37
CA GLY A 181 -12.12 -3.66 -7.14
C GLY A 181 -13.43 -2.89 -7.32
N THR A 182 -13.37 -1.75 -8.01
CA THR A 182 -14.56 -0.96 -8.35
C THR A 182 -15.51 -1.73 -9.27
N ALA A 183 -14.98 -2.42 -10.28
CA ALA A 183 -15.79 -3.23 -11.20
C ALA A 183 -16.52 -4.36 -10.46
N VAL A 184 -15.83 -5.07 -9.57
CA VAL A 184 -16.44 -6.13 -8.73
C VAL A 184 -17.59 -5.56 -7.90
N ILE A 185 -17.37 -4.45 -7.20
CA ILE A 185 -18.42 -3.80 -6.39
C ILE A 185 -19.63 -3.42 -7.26
N LEU A 186 -19.40 -2.72 -8.38
CA LEU A 186 -20.46 -2.22 -9.25
C LEU A 186 -21.25 -3.35 -9.91
N ILE A 187 -20.56 -4.39 -10.41
CA ILE A 187 -21.20 -5.56 -11.01
C ILE A 187 -22.04 -6.28 -9.96
N THR A 188 -21.51 -6.55 -8.77
CA THR A 188 -22.27 -7.22 -7.72
C THR A 188 -23.50 -6.42 -7.30
N HIS A 189 -23.38 -5.12 -7.06
CA HIS A 189 -24.53 -4.29 -6.67
C HIS A 189 -25.54 -4.15 -7.80
N GLY A 190 -25.08 -4.05 -9.05
CA GLY A 190 -25.95 -4.05 -10.24
C GLY A 190 -26.72 -5.37 -10.40
N SER A 191 -26.06 -6.50 -10.19
CA SER A 191 -26.70 -7.82 -10.19
C SER A 191 -27.71 -7.97 -9.05
N LEU A 192 -27.39 -7.52 -7.83
CA LEU A 192 -28.32 -7.56 -6.70
C LEU A 192 -29.56 -6.70 -6.95
N LEU A 193 -29.39 -5.51 -7.52
CA LEU A 193 -30.51 -4.65 -7.92
C LEU A 193 -31.39 -5.31 -9.00
N ALA A 194 -30.79 -5.97 -9.99
CA ALA A 194 -31.52 -6.67 -11.04
C ALA A 194 -32.28 -7.90 -10.51
N CYS A 195 -31.75 -8.56 -9.48
CA CYS A 195 -32.35 -9.73 -8.84
C CYS A 195 -33.37 -9.40 -7.74
N GLY A 196 -33.78 -8.13 -7.57
CA GLY A 196 -34.36 -7.52 -6.36
C GLY A 196 -35.54 -8.17 -5.61
N TYR A 197 -36.07 -9.32 -6.05
CA TYR A 197 -37.08 -10.11 -5.32
C TYR A 197 -36.71 -11.59 -5.15
N ALA A 198 -35.62 -12.07 -5.74
CA ALA A 198 -35.27 -13.49 -5.78
C ALA A 198 -34.39 -13.97 -4.61
N ILE A 199 -33.81 -13.05 -3.84
CA ILE A 199 -32.82 -13.34 -2.80
C ILE A 199 -33.26 -12.66 -1.50
N SER A 200 -33.10 -13.33 -0.37
CA SER A 200 -33.38 -12.74 0.94
C SER A 200 -32.43 -11.59 1.25
N ASP A 201 -32.91 -10.61 2.04
CA ASP A 201 -32.15 -9.40 2.38
C ASP A 201 -30.80 -9.71 3.03
N ASP A 202 -30.74 -10.73 3.90
CA ASP A 202 -29.51 -11.15 4.58
C ASP A 202 -28.48 -11.76 3.63
N ILE A 203 -28.93 -12.56 2.65
CA ILE A 203 -28.05 -13.13 1.62
C ILE A 203 -27.55 -12.01 0.69
N ALA A 204 -28.44 -11.11 0.28
CA ALA A 204 -28.08 -9.96 -0.54
C ALA A 204 -27.06 -9.06 0.18
N ALA A 205 -27.26 -8.80 1.47
CA ALA A 205 -26.34 -8.03 2.31
C ALA A 205 -24.98 -8.73 2.46
N GLY A 206 -24.96 -10.05 2.69
CA GLY A 206 -23.73 -10.83 2.76
C GLY A 206 -22.93 -10.83 1.46
N ILE A 207 -23.60 -10.98 0.31
CA ILE A 207 -22.98 -10.88 -1.02
C ILE A 207 -22.43 -9.47 -1.27
N ALA A 208 -23.22 -8.44 -0.95
CA ALA A 208 -22.78 -7.04 -1.08
C ALA A 208 -21.53 -6.77 -0.24
N GLN A 209 -21.52 -7.16 1.04
CA GLN A 209 -20.37 -7.00 1.93
C GLN A 209 -19.14 -7.79 1.46
N THR A 210 -19.32 -8.98 0.89
CA THR A 210 -18.21 -9.77 0.32
C THR A 210 -17.58 -9.03 -0.87
N SER A 211 -18.38 -8.42 -1.74
CA SER A 211 -17.86 -7.60 -2.85
C SER A 211 -17.09 -6.37 -2.35
N ILE A 212 -17.57 -5.73 -1.28
CA ILE A 212 -16.88 -4.62 -0.62
C ILE A 212 -15.55 -5.10 -0.02
N ALA A 213 -15.52 -6.25 0.64
CA ALA A 213 -14.28 -6.82 1.19
C ALA A 213 -13.23 -7.03 0.08
N MET A 214 -13.64 -7.56 -1.07
CA MET A 214 -12.78 -7.74 -2.24
C MET A 214 -12.27 -6.40 -2.79
N GLY A 215 -13.15 -5.41 -2.95
CA GLY A 215 -12.76 -4.09 -3.44
C GLY A 215 -11.81 -3.37 -2.49
N VAL A 216 -12.08 -3.41 -1.18
CA VAL A 216 -11.20 -2.86 -0.15
C VAL A 216 -9.84 -3.56 -0.15
N TRP A 217 -9.81 -4.89 -0.30
CA TRP A 217 -8.56 -5.63 -0.44
C TRP A 217 -7.74 -5.11 -1.63
N CYS A 218 -8.36 -4.94 -2.79
CA CYS A 218 -7.70 -4.40 -3.98
C CYS A 218 -7.17 -2.97 -3.77
N TYR A 219 -7.95 -2.09 -3.13
CA TYR A 219 -7.54 -0.72 -2.84
C TYR A 219 -6.37 -0.65 -1.87
N VAL A 220 -6.44 -1.40 -0.76
CA VAL A 220 -5.41 -1.43 0.27
C VAL A 220 -4.14 -2.06 -0.28
N PHE A 221 -4.24 -3.23 -0.91
CA PHE A 221 -3.08 -3.91 -1.48
C PHE A 221 -2.46 -3.08 -2.61
N GLY A 222 -3.26 -2.62 -3.57
CA GLY A 222 -2.77 -1.83 -4.71
C GLY A 222 -2.12 -0.52 -4.28
N GLY A 223 -2.75 0.22 -3.36
CA GLY A 223 -2.21 1.46 -2.81
C GLY A 223 -0.88 1.24 -2.09
N LEU A 224 -0.84 0.29 -1.15
CA LEU A 224 0.40 -0.01 -0.42
C LEU A 224 1.50 -0.55 -1.34
N TYR A 225 1.14 -1.41 -2.30
CA TYR A 225 2.05 -1.96 -3.28
C TYR A 225 2.66 -0.89 -4.19
N ALA A 226 1.90 0.12 -4.62
CA ALA A 226 2.46 1.24 -5.37
C ALA A 226 3.39 2.11 -4.51
N THR A 227 2.95 2.44 -3.27
CA THR A 227 3.73 3.28 -2.36
C THR A 227 5.06 2.67 -1.92
N ARG A 228 5.27 1.34 -2.09
CA ARG A 228 6.58 0.72 -1.84
C ARG A 228 7.69 1.40 -2.67
N THR A 229 7.37 1.91 -3.85
CA THR A 229 8.37 2.52 -4.73
C THR A 229 8.67 3.98 -4.35
N ASP A 230 7.93 4.54 -3.39
CA ASP A 230 8.10 5.89 -2.86
C ASP A 230 8.99 5.84 -1.60
N LEU A 231 10.30 5.78 -1.83
CA LEU A 231 11.30 5.67 -0.76
C LEU A 231 11.42 6.99 0.03
N PHE A 232 11.13 8.14 -0.59
CA PHE A 232 10.96 9.40 0.15
C PHE A 232 9.90 9.25 1.23
N LEU A 233 8.72 8.74 0.87
CA LEU A 233 7.62 8.58 1.83
C LEU A 233 7.96 7.59 2.94
N TYR A 234 8.77 6.56 2.64
CA TYR A 234 9.32 5.66 3.64
C TYR A 234 10.27 6.39 4.59
N ASN A 235 11.31 7.04 4.07
CA ASN A 235 12.32 7.77 4.85
C ASN A 235 11.67 8.84 5.74
N PHE A 236 10.77 9.63 5.15
CA PHE A 236 10.01 10.64 5.86
C PHE A 236 9.21 10.05 7.03
N ARG A 237 8.57 8.89 6.85
CA ARG A 237 7.82 8.23 7.94
C ARG A 237 8.70 7.56 8.97
N ALA A 238 9.87 7.03 8.58
CA ALA A 238 10.82 6.41 9.49
C ALA A 238 11.39 7.42 10.50
N LEU A 239 11.49 8.71 10.14
CA LEU A 239 11.88 9.79 11.07
C LEU A 239 11.00 9.92 12.32
N ARG A 240 9.75 9.41 12.27
CA ARG A 240 8.88 9.37 13.45
C ARG A 240 9.49 8.53 14.58
N ASN A 241 10.24 7.49 14.23
CA ASN A 241 10.81 6.55 15.18
C ASN A 241 12.20 6.98 15.68
N VAL A 242 12.79 8.02 15.08
CA VAL A 242 14.11 8.52 15.47
C VAL A 242 13.96 9.60 16.55
N ASN A 243 14.73 9.46 17.63
CA ASN A 243 14.75 10.44 18.70
C ASN A 243 15.41 11.75 18.24
N VAL A 244 14.82 12.90 18.58
CA VAL A 244 15.35 14.24 18.24
C VAL A 244 16.78 14.42 18.74
N TYR A 245 17.12 13.84 19.90
CA TYR A 245 18.46 13.97 20.51
C TYR A 245 19.53 13.10 19.84
N GLU A 246 19.12 12.04 19.17
CA GLU A 246 20.00 11.15 18.41
C GLU A 246 20.15 11.61 16.96
N LEU A 247 19.21 12.44 16.49
CA LEU A 247 19.17 12.94 15.13
C LEU A 247 20.35 13.88 14.85
N GLY A 248 21.25 13.43 13.97
CA GLY A 248 22.39 14.22 13.51
C GLY A 248 23.50 14.40 14.55
N LYS A 249 23.57 13.55 15.59
CA LYS A 249 24.64 13.62 16.61
C LYS A 249 26.05 13.45 16.03
N SER A 250 26.18 12.76 14.90
CA SER A 250 27.42 12.55 14.15
C SER A 250 27.48 13.32 12.83
N GLU A 251 26.51 14.18 12.55
CA GLU A 251 26.41 14.93 11.29
C GLU A 251 26.88 16.38 11.48
N THR A 252 27.20 17.06 10.37
CA THR A 252 27.49 18.50 10.38
C THR A 252 26.25 19.31 10.79
N ASP A 253 26.45 20.48 11.39
CA ASP A 253 25.36 21.33 11.90
C ASP A 253 24.30 21.65 10.83
N GLU A 254 24.71 21.95 9.59
CA GLU A 254 23.79 22.20 8.48
C GLU A 254 22.91 20.99 8.12
N ARG A 255 23.49 19.78 8.07
CA ARG A 255 22.74 18.55 7.79
C ARG A 255 21.80 18.19 8.94
N ARG A 256 22.25 18.45 10.17
CA ARG A 256 21.45 18.27 11.38
C ARG A 256 20.23 19.19 11.39
N GLU A 257 20.40 20.47 11.08
CA GLU A 257 19.27 21.41 10.98
C GLU A 257 18.26 21.00 9.91
N MET A 258 18.75 20.55 8.75
CA MET A 258 17.90 20.04 7.67
C MET A 258 17.06 18.84 8.14
N ARG A 259 17.70 17.83 8.76
CA ARG A 259 17.03 16.64 9.33
C ARG A 259 16.02 17.00 10.41
N LEU A 260 16.35 17.95 11.29
CA LEU A 260 15.43 18.44 12.33
C LEU A 260 14.20 19.12 11.72
N GLY A 261 14.39 19.91 10.65
CA GLY A 261 13.29 20.51 9.92
C GLY A 261 12.36 19.48 9.27
N GLU A 262 12.93 18.45 8.64
CA GLU A 262 12.16 17.34 8.07
C GLU A 262 11.38 16.58 9.16
N LYS A 263 12.02 16.30 10.30
CA LYS A 263 11.36 15.65 11.44
C LYS A 263 10.19 16.48 11.99
N LYS A 264 10.32 17.80 12.10
CA LYS A 264 9.21 18.67 12.53
C LYS A 264 7.99 18.54 11.61
N LEU A 265 8.19 18.47 10.30
CA LEU A 265 7.10 18.25 9.35
C LEU A 265 6.51 16.83 9.46
N CYS A 266 7.34 15.82 9.73
CA CYS A 266 6.88 14.46 9.99
C CYS A 266 5.99 14.39 11.23
N ASP A 267 6.45 14.98 12.33
CA ASP A 267 5.72 15.01 13.61
C ASP A 267 4.39 15.80 13.45
N LEU A 268 4.40 16.91 12.70
CA LEU A 268 3.18 17.65 12.33
C LEU A 268 2.20 16.77 11.53
N SER A 269 2.69 16.07 10.51
CA SER A 269 1.88 15.15 9.69
C SER A 269 1.23 14.04 10.54
N SER A 270 1.97 13.50 11.51
CA SER A 270 1.46 12.49 12.45
C SER A 270 0.41 13.09 13.40
N SER A 271 0.71 14.26 13.97
CA SER A 271 -0.17 15.00 14.89
C SER A 271 -1.53 15.34 14.26
N LEU A 272 -1.54 15.81 13.01
CA LEU A 272 -2.77 16.11 12.25
C LEU A 272 -3.75 14.92 12.21
N THR A 273 -3.23 13.70 12.14
CA THR A 273 -4.07 12.49 12.15
C THR A 273 -4.75 12.32 13.52
N GLY A 274 -4.01 12.48 14.61
CA GLY A 274 -4.56 12.39 15.98
C GLY A 274 -5.63 13.46 16.26
N PHE A 275 -5.34 14.72 15.89
CA PHE A 275 -6.30 15.82 16.05
C PHE A 275 -7.57 15.61 15.22
N ALA A 276 -7.45 15.16 13.97
CA ALA A 276 -8.60 14.91 13.12
C ALA A 276 -9.51 13.80 13.65
N VAL A 277 -8.91 12.74 14.20
CA VAL A 277 -9.67 11.65 14.87
C VAL A 277 -10.39 12.20 16.10
N ALA A 278 -9.70 12.94 16.96
CA ALA A 278 -10.30 13.53 18.16
C ALA A 278 -11.49 14.45 17.82
N ILE A 279 -11.31 15.37 16.86
CA ILE A 279 -12.38 16.29 16.43
C ILE A 279 -13.53 15.52 15.79
N GLY A 280 -13.24 14.51 14.95
CA GLY A 280 -14.26 13.70 14.30
C GLY A 280 -15.10 12.93 15.31
N VAL A 281 -14.46 12.29 16.29
CA VAL A 281 -15.15 11.53 17.36
C VAL A 281 -15.96 12.45 18.24
N LEU A 282 -15.41 13.59 18.69
CA LEU A 282 -16.15 14.57 19.48
C LEU A 282 -17.37 15.12 18.73
N GLY A 283 -17.21 15.40 17.44
CA GLY A 283 -18.31 15.83 16.57
C GLY A 283 -19.40 14.77 16.43
N ALA A 284 -19.01 13.51 16.22
CA ALA A 284 -19.94 12.39 16.12
C ALA A 284 -20.68 12.14 17.44
N LEU A 285 -19.98 12.15 18.57
CA LEU A 285 -20.58 12.02 19.90
C LEU A 285 -21.54 13.17 20.19
N GLY A 286 -21.16 14.40 19.84
CA GLY A 286 -22.03 15.57 19.96
C GLY A 286 -23.33 15.41 19.18
N MET A 287 -23.25 14.98 17.92
CA MET A 287 -24.43 14.73 17.08
C MET A 287 -25.22 13.48 17.46
N TYR A 288 -24.64 12.57 18.25
CA TYR A 288 -25.33 11.37 18.71
C TYR A 288 -26.08 11.63 20.03
N PHE A 289 -25.43 12.30 20.99
CA PHE A 289 -25.94 12.45 22.35
C PHE A 289 -26.61 13.81 22.64
N LEU A 290 -26.21 14.91 22.00
CA LEU A 290 -26.74 16.23 22.36
C LEU A 290 -28.14 16.45 21.74
N PRO A 291 -29.19 16.72 22.55
CA PRO A 291 -30.56 16.85 22.05
C PRO A 291 -30.73 17.92 20.97
N GLY A 292 -30.00 19.04 21.08
CA GLY A 292 -30.06 20.15 20.12
C GLY A 292 -29.34 19.89 18.79
N PHE A 293 -28.47 18.88 18.72
CA PHE A 293 -27.66 18.55 17.52
C PHE A 293 -27.91 17.13 17.01
N ARG A 294 -28.88 16.42 17.60
CA ARG A 294 -29.12 15.01 17.28
C ARG A 294 -29.50 14.85 15.82
N SER A 295 -28.73 14.06 15.08
CA SER A 295 -28.90 13.89 13.64
C SER A 295 -28.61 12.46 13.20
N PRO A 296 -29.36 11.90 12.23
CA PRO A 296 -29.01 10.61 11.61
C PRO A 296 -27.66 10.67 10.88
N TYR A 297 -27.15 11.87 10.61
CA TYR A 297 -25.85 12.11 9.96
C TYR A 297 -24.69 12.26 10.96
N PHE A 298 -24.77 11.63 12.13
CA PHE A 298 -23.72 11.68 13.16
C PHE A 298 -22.33 11.20 12.67
N TRP A 299 -22.28 10.44 11.57
CA TRP A 299 -21.04 9.97 10.95
C TRP A 299 -20.36 11.03 10.06
N LEU A 300 -21.08 12.09 9.68
CA LEU A 300 -20.60 13.12 8.75
C LEU A 300 -19.36 13.87 9.27
N PRO A 301 -19.26 14.24 10.57
CA PRO A 301 -18.04 14.79 11.15
C PRO A 301 -16.82 13.88 10.96
N LEU A 302 -16.96 12.56 11.10
CA LEU A 302 -15.84 11.61 10.91
C LEU A 302 -15.31 11.65 9.48
N VAL A 303 -16.22 11.66 8.51
CA VAL A 303 -15.84 11.73 7.08
C VAL A 303 -15.22 13.08 6.76
N ALA A 304 -15.83 14.18 7.22
CA ALA A 304 -15.34 15.53 6.97
C ALA A 304 -13.92 15.73 7.53
N THR A 305 -13.68 15.36 8.79
CA THR A 305 -12.35 15.51 9.40
C THR A 305 -11.32 14.59 8.76
N ALA A 306 -11.70 13.36 8.36
CA ALA A 306 -10.80 12.47 7.63
C ALA A 306 -10.36 13.07 6.29
N VAL A 307 -11.28 13.64 5.51
CA VAL A 307 -10.95 14.30 4.21
C VAL A 307 -10.00 15.47 4.43
N VAL A 308 -10.31 16.36 5.38
CA VAL A 308 -9.45 17.52 5.69
C VAL A 308 -8.06 17.05 6.14
N ALA A 309 -7.97 16.04 7.00
CA ALA A 309 -6.70 15.50 7.47
C ALA A 309 -5.85 14.93 6.33
N LEU A 310 -6.47 14.18 5.41
CA LEU A 310 -5.79 13.62 4.24
C LEU A 310 -5.25 14.73 3.32
N MET A 311 -6.02 15.80 3.10
CA MET A 311 -5.58 16.95 2.30
C MET A 311 -4.40 17.68 2.96
N LEU A 312 -4.50 18.00 4.25
CA LEU A 312 -3.42 18.66 4.99
C LEU A 312 -2.15 17.81 5.02
N ARG A 313 -2.30 16.51 5.25
CA ARG A 313 -1.18 15.56 5.23
C ARG A 313 -0.51 15.50 3.87
N TRP A 314 -1.29 15.45 2.79
CA TRP A 314 -0.75 15.47 1.43
C TRP A 314 0.03 16.77 1.18
N LEU A 315 -0.47 17.92 1.62
CA LEU A 315 0.22 19.20 1.51
C LEU A 315 1.54 19.22 2.28
N VAL A 316 1.55 18.74 3.52
CA VAL A 316 2.78 18.64 4.34
C VAL A 316 3.82 17.74 3.68
N ILE A 317 3.41 16.56 3.19
CA ILE A 317 4.32 15.62 2.49
C ILE A 317 4.87 16.26 1.22
N ARG A 318 4.04 16.99 0.47
CA ARG A 318 4.46 17.67 -0.76
C ARG A 318 5.46 18.80 -0.48
N VAL A 319 5.24 19.57 0.58
CA VAL A 319 6.18 20.61 1.04
C VAL A 319 7.50 19.97 1.49
N ALA A 320 7.44 18.89 2.28
CA ALA A 320 8.63 18.19 2.73
C ALA A 320 9.46 17.66 1.56
N ARG A 321 8.82 17.01 0.56
CA ARG A 321 9.51 16.48 -0.62
C ARG A 321 10.27 17.56 -1.38
N ARG A 322 9.58 18.66 -1.71
CA ARG A 322 10.17 19.79 -2.45
C ARG A 322 11.33 20.46 -1.73
N ARG A 323 11.31 20.46 -0.39
CA ARG A 323 12.30 21.16 0.43
C ARG A 323 13.53 20.31 0.74
N TYR A 324 13.35 19.02 0.98
CA TYR A 324 14.40 18.17 1.56
C TYR A 324 14.95 17.11 0.62
N GLU A 325 14.17 16.63 -0.36
CA GLU A 325 14.62 15.60 -1.30
C GLU A 325 14.05 15.89 -2.72
N PRO A 326 14.50 16.97 -3.39
CA PRO A 326 14.03 17.31 -4.74
C PRO A 326 14.46 16.27 -5.79
N ASP A 327 15.54 15.52 -5.54
CA ASP A 327 16.11 14.53 -6.46
C ASP A 327 15.35 13.18 -6.48
N PHE A 328 14.32 13.03 -5.65
CA PHE A 328 13.49 11.81 -5.57
C PHE A 328 12.32 11.79 -6.57
N ASP A 329 12.10 12.86 -7.34
CA ASP A 329 11.10 12.94 -8.42
C ASP A 329 11.63 12.35 -9.75
#